data_AF-A0A9P9NJ74-F1
#
_entry.id   AF-A0A9P9NJ74-F1
#
_cell.length_a   1.000
_cell.length_b   1.000
_cell.length_c   1.000
_cell.angle_alpha   90.00
_cell.angle_beta   90.00
_cell.angle_gamma   90.00
#
_symmetry.space_group_name_H-M   'P 1'
#
loop_
_entity.id
_entity.type
_entity.pdbx_description
1 polymer ?
#
loop_
_entity_poly.entity_id
_entity_poly.type
_entity_poly.pdbx_seq_one_letter_code
_entity_poly.pdbx_strand_id
1 'polypeptide(L)'
;MSYSEISCQICAVSFNIARFRTKHEPPEAAWGYSYDVYSSGDTAARLCSLNPEQSRCENIYDGQPELVALHLPGRWCTHEGGFNGWKIGAEEMQGMRYPRYIILKPTNQNIDSEDTEEQVDYERASDFFITSQTTEVPDEFEPGALAKVRFGIDYFFPQNYSVLEHTDEFPVGVPVHDACWKIFERVSKSMLGEVDLQGFMALWHRQACGTCGFGGIDQDPMIKECKDQSWVHLPGTEYLGANPHNIPGLMLHLHDFYMTEPVGESVFREVSSDRENKTDPFRLLPEELKTMIRSDLASTDIASLRSVSRSFRILPKKLFLQLIEKELPWFWEFEELEAFMVKVREDQYRMFVNPEQKSHPFNWYVLYKQLCLAKGKVLGLRNRVRIWNVAEEIAGRIQQLRDGVSEGEDLTLLPTEKEKEAGLEQCGYSCLKCDSKLRPLRMSSVEYFPELDF
;
A
#
# COMPACT_ATOMS: atom_id res chain seq x y z
N MET A 1 1.79 -31.14 -2.82
CA MET A 1 1.34 -30.21 -1.78
C MET A 1 2.05 -28.89 -2.06
N SER A 2 1.34 -27.93 -2.64
CA SER A 2 1.85 -26.59 -2.90
C SER A 2 1.65 -25.77 -1.64
N TYR A 3 2.74 -25.45 -0.94
CA TYR A 3 2.74 -24.47 0.14
C TYR A 3 2.20 -23.14 -0.38
N SER A 4 1.26 -22.51 0.33
CA SER A 4 0.74 -21.19 -0.03
C SER A 4 1.11 -20.17 1.04
N GLU A 5 1.87 -19.15 0.65
CA GLU A 5 2.29 -18.12 1.59
C GLU A 5 1.10 -17.27 2.05
N ILE A 6 0.95 -17.13 3.37
CA ILE A 6 0.04 -16.15 3.95
C ILE A 6 0.53 -14.75 3.58
N SER A 7 -0.31 -14.00 2.85
CA SER A 7 0.00 -12.64 2.38
C SER A 7 -1.09 -11.66 2.72
N CYS A 8 -0.77 -10.37 2.77
CA CYS A 8 -1.78 -9.36 3.11
C CYS A 8 -2.85 -9.27 2.04
N GLN A 9 -4.12 -9.36 2.45
CA GLN A 9 -5.27 -9.33 1.55
C GLN A 9 -5.38 -8.04 0.73
N ILE A 10 -4.84 -6.92 1.23
CA ILE A 10 -4.85 -5.62 0.54
C ILE A 10 -3.64 -5.50 -0.38
N CYS A 11 -2.41 -5.62 0.15
CA CYS A 11 -1.20 -5.29 -0.62
C CYS A 11 -0.52 -6.49 -1.29
N ALA A 12 -1.04 -7.71 -1.09
CA ALA A 12 -0.54 -8.98 -1.61
C ALA A 12 0.93 -9.32 -1.27
N VAL A 13 1.58 -8.56 -0.38
CA VAL A 13 2.93 -8.84 0.12
C VAL A 13 2.86 -9.91 1.21
N SER A 14 3.77 -10.88 1.15
CA SER A 14 3.91 -11.95 2.15
C SER A 14 4.26 -11.37 3.53
N PHE A 15 3.80 -12.01 4.60
CA PHE A 15 4.26 -11.67 5.95
C PHE A 15 5.62 -12.32 6.29
N ASN A 16 6.03 -13.33 5.51
CA ASN A 16 7.31 -14.04 5.65
C ASN A 16 8.48 -13.26 5.02
N ILE A 17 8.49 -11.94 5.19
CA ILE A 17 9.59 -11.09 4.77
C ILE A 17 10.75 -11.15 5.77
N ALA A 18 11.96 -11.16 5.25
CA ALA A 18 13.21 -11.20 6.00
C ALA A 18 14.04 -9.94 5.75
N ARG A 19 14.94 -9.65 6.68
CA ARG A 19 15.90 -8.55 6.56
C ARG A 19 17.25 -9.00 7.08
N PHE A 20 18.30 -8.72 6.32
CA PHE A 20 19.66 -8.83 6.79
C PHE A 20 20.14 -7.50 7.36
N ARG A 21 20.71 -7.54 8.57
CA ARG A 21 21.32 -6.37 9.20
C ARG A 21 22.62 -5.98 8.52
N THR A 22 22.97 -4.71 8.58
CA THR A 22 24.35 -4.28 8.27
C THR A 22 25.30 -4.69 9.38
N LYS A 23 26.61 -4.67 9.09
CA LYS A 23 27.65 -4.91 10.10
C LYS A 23 27.67 -3.88 11.25
N HIS A 24 27.02 -2.73 11.07
CA HIS A 24 26.94 -1.65 12.06
C HIS A 24 25.65 -1.69 12.89
N GLU A 25 24.73 -2.56 12.53
CA GLU A 25 23.47 -2.74 13.23
C GLU A 25 23.57 -3.92 14.21
N PRO A 26 22.83 -3.86 15.33
CA PRO A 26 22.82 -4.92 16.31
C PRO A 26 22.08 -6.16 15.76
N PRO A 27 22.27 -7.36 16.35
CA PRO A 27 21.66 -8.61 15.87
C PRO A 27 20.14 -8.55 15.67
N GLU A 28 19.44 -7.81 16.53
CA GLU A 28 17.98 -7.67 16.54
C GLU A 28 17.45 -6.90 15.32
N ALA A 29 18.31 -6.25 14.55
CA ALA A 29 17.95 -5.60 13.30
C ALA A 29 17.81 -6.59 12.12
N ALA A 30 18.06 -7.88 12.33
CA ALA A 30 17.83 -8.94 11.35
C ALA A 30 16.73 -9.90 11.81
N TRP A 31 15.99 -10.47 10.86
CA TRP A 31 14.93 -11.47 11.11
C TRP A 31 14.59 -12.27 9.85
N GLY A 32 13.83 -13.35 10.04
CA GLY A 32 13.27 -14.20 8.99
C GLY A 32 13.92 -15.57 8.89
N TYR A 33 13.28 -16.50 8.15
CA TYR A 33 13.73 -17.90 8.03
C TYR A 33 15.11 -18.05 7.36
N SER A 34 15.54 -17.05 6.58
CA SER A 34 16.87 -16.98 5.96
C SER A 34 17.97 -16.47 6.89
N TYR A 35 17.61 -16.01 8.10
CA TYR A 35 18.56 -15.66 9.16
C TYR A 35 19.07 -16.90 9.89
N ASP A 36 18.33 -18.01 9.83
CA ASP A 36 18.67 -19.26 10.50
C ASP A 36 19.50 -20.18 9.59
N VAL A 37 20.46 -20.87 10.22
CA VAL A 37 21.64 -21.54 9.62
C VAL A 37 21.31 -22.61 8.56
N TYR A 38 20.03 -22.96 8.39
CA TYR A 38 19.58 -24.11 7.61
C TYR A 38 19.03 -23.78 6.21
N SER A 39 18.63 -22.54 5.94
CA SER A 39 17.90 -22.19 4.71
C SER A 39 18.66 -21.28 3.75
N SER A 40 19.94 -20.99 4.03
CA SER A 40 20.84 -20.41 3.04
C SER A 40 21.22 -21.46 2.00
N GLY A 41 20.24 -21.91 1.23
CA GLY A 41 20.41 -22.81 0.09
C GLY A 41 21.60 -22.32 -0.74
N ASP A 42 22.64 -23.15 -0.72
CA ASP A 42 23.87 -23.03 -1.49
C ASP A 42 24.59 -21.68 -1.40
N THR A 43 25.37 -21.53 -0.33
CA THR A 43 26.32 -20.43 -0.17
C THR A 43 27.48 -20.48 -1.18
N ALA A 44 27.65 -21.56 -1.97
CA ALA A 44 28.72 -21.66 -2.96
C ALA A 44 28.33 -21.12 -4.35
N ALA A 45 27.04 -21.05 -4.69
CA ALA A 45 26.57 -20.67 -6.03
C ALA A 45 26.23 -19.17 -6.23
N ARG A 46 26.21 -18.35 -5.17
CA ARG A 46 25.78 -16.93 -5.26
C ARG A 46 26.96 -15.95 -5.34
N LEU A 47 26.77 -14.84 -6.07
CA LEU A 47 27.73 -13.73 -6.30
C LEU A 47 28.45 -13.23 -5.03
N CYS A 48 27.81 -13.34 -3.86
CA CYS A 48 28.38 -12.90 -2.58
C CYS A 48 29.61 -13.72 -2.15
N SER A 49 29.65 -15.01 -2.50
CA SER A 49 30.77 -15.91 -2.19
C SER A 49 31.76 -16.01 -3.36
N LEU A 50 31.27 -15.82 -4.59
CA LEU A 50 32.08 -15.86 -5.81
C LEU A 50 32.86 -14.56 -6.06
N ASN A 51 32.31 -13.41 -5.68
CA ASN A 51 32.94 -12.08 -5.85
C ASN A 51 32.72 -11.18 -4.60
N PRO A 52 33.33 -11.53 -3.46
CA PRO A 52 33.20 -10.74 -2.23
C PRO A 52 33.71 -9.31 -2.36
N GLU A 53 34.69 -9.05 -3.24
CA GLU A 53 35.20 -7.69 -3.49
C GLU A 53 34.16 -6.76 -4.15
N GLN A 54 33.31 -7.31 -5.03
CA GLN A 54 32.28 -6.55 -5.73
C GLN A 54 31.04 -6.34 -4.86
N SER A 55 30.58 -7.41 -4.21
CA SER A 55 29.41 -7.38 -3.33
C SER A 55 29.68 -6.66 -2.01
N ARG A 56 30.94 -6.70 -1.54
CA ARG A 56 31.42 -6.25 -0.22
C ARG A 56 30.72 -6.93 0.95
N CYS A 57 30.29 -8.17 0.76
CA CYS A 57 29.68 -8.99 1.80
C CYS A 57 30.73 -9.57 2.74
N GLU A 58 30.32 -9.84 3.97
CA GLU A 58 31.12 -10.51 4.99
C GLU A 58 30.36 -11.75 5.47
N ASN A 59 30.96 -12.93 5.30
CA ASN A 59 30.40 -14.20 5.73
C ASN A 59 31.17 -14.69 6.95
N ILE A 60 30.47 -14.95 8.05
CA ILE A 60 31.04 -15.54 9.27
C ILE A 60 30.70 -17.03 9.26
N TYR A 61 31.70 -17.88 9.51
CA TYR A 61 31.58 -19.34 9.49
C TYR A 61 31.75 -19.90 10.90
N ASP A 62 30.91 -20.85 11.30
CA ASP A 62 31.01 -21.51 12.62
C ASP A 62 31.74 -22.86 12.50
N GLY A 63 33.06 -22.79 12.35
CA GLY A 63 33.96 -23.97 12.38
C GLY A 63 33.84 -24.96 11.22
N GLN A 64 32.77 -24.93 10.42
CA GLN A 64 32.56 -25.71 9.22
C GLN A 64 32.61 -24.79 7.98
N PRO A 65 33.60 -24.95 7.08
CA PRO A 65 33.77 -24.09 5.89
C PRO A 65 32.59 -24.11 4.90
N GLU A 66 31.73 -25.13 5.01
CA GLU A 66 30.62 -25.39 4.09
C GLU A 66 29.31 -24.70 4.52
N LEU A 67 29.25 -24.14 5.73
CA LEU A 67 28.06 -23.49 6.28
C LEU A 67 28.39 -22.05 6.71
N VAL A 68 27.81 -21.08 6.01
CA VAL A 68 27.85 -19.67 6.46
C VAL A 68 26.93 -19.55 7.67
N ALA A 69 27.51 -19.33 8.84
CA ALA A 69 26.77 -19.13 10.08
C ALA A 69 26.08 -17.76 10.12
N LEU A 70 26.64 -16.75 9.46
CA LEU A 70 26.00 -15.43 9.34
C LEU A 70 26.46 -14.70 8.07
N HIS A 71 25.49 -14.27 7.26
CA HIS A 71 25.71 -13.41 6.11
C HIS A 71 25.47 -11.94 6.45
N LEU A 72 26.51 -11.11 6.35
CA LEU A 72 26.41 -9.65 6.45
C LEU A 72 26.47 -9.04 5.04
N PRO A 73 25.36 -8.48 4.53
CA PRO A 73 25.32 -7.94 3.18
C PRO A 73 26.19 -6.70 3.05
N GLY A 74 26.92 -6.62 1.94
CA GLY A 74 27.49 -5.37 1.46
C GLY A 74 26.46 -4.52 0.71
N ARG A 75 26.83 -3.28 0.38
CA ARG A 75 25.95 -2.31 -0.31
C ARG A 75 25.45 -2.79 -1.69
N TRP A 76 26.15 -3.75 -2.29
CA TRP A 76 25.85 -4.32 -3.60
C TRP A 76 25.48 -5.81 -3.51
N CYS A 77 25.16 -6.29 -2.30
CA CYS A 77 24.62 -7.63 -2.12
C CYS A 77 23.29 -7.75 -2.87
N THR A 78 23.15 -8.84 -3.63
CA THR A 78 21.95 -9.23 -4.38
C THR A 78 21.36 -10.53 -3.86
N HIS A 79 21.63 -10.89 -2.60
CA HIS A 79 21.07 -12.09 -2.00
C HIS A 79 19.56 -11.91 -1.75
N GLU A 80 18.75 -12.81 -2.29
CA GLU A 80 17.28 -12.68 -2.31
C GLU A 80 16.57 -13.33 -1.10
N GLY A 81 17.33 -13.96 -0.20
CA GLY A 81 16.78 -14.54 1.02
C GLY A 81 16.24 -13.51 2.02
N GLY A 82 16.58 -12.23 1.87
CA GLY A 82 16.13 -11.16 2.78
C GLY A 82 16.49 -9.79 2.23
N PHE A 83 15.74 -8.76 2.61
CA PHE A 83 16.05 -7.40 2.21
C PHE A 83 17.41 -6.96 2.76
N ASN A 84 18.17 -6.25 1.94
CA ASN A 84 19.49 -5.75 2.31
C ASN A 84 19.37 -4.55 3.26
N GLY A 85 19.91 -4.66 4.47
CA GLY A 85 19.86 -3.59 5.47
C GLY A 85 20.52 -2.27 5.06
N TRP A 86 21.38 -2.25 4.03
CA TRP A 86 21.90 -1.01 3.44
C TRP A 86 20.90 -0.28 2.53
N LYS A 87 19.84 -0.97 2.11
CA LYS A 87 18.81 -0.48 1.18
C LYS A 87 17.53 -0.11 1.91
N ILE A 88 17.25 -0.76 3.04
CA ILE A 88 16.09 -0.46 3.90
C ILE A 88 16.46 -0.63 5.38
N GLY A 89 16.13 0.37 6.19
CA GLY A 89 16.32 0.36 7.64
C GLY A 89 15.36 -0.60 8.36
N ALA A 90 15.74 -1.08 9.55
CA ALA A 90 14.85 -1.90 10.37
C ALA A 90 13.59 -1.12 10.80
N GLU A 91 13.75 0.16 11.16
CA GLU A 91 12.65 1.06 11.50
C GLU A 91 11.71 1.30 10.32
N GLU A 92 12.24 1.36 9.09
CA GLU A 92 11.43 1.50 7.87
C GLU A 92 10.52 0.29 7.63
N MET A 93 10.80 -0.88 8.22
CA MET A 93 9.98 -2.10 8.09
C MET A 93 9.08 -2.36 9.30
N GLN A 94 9.06 -1.47 10.30
CA GLN A 94 8.33 -1.69 11.54
C GLN A 94 6.86 -2.01 11.27
N GLY A 95 6.32 -3.07 11.87
CA GLY A 95 4.91 -3.44 11.72
C GLY A 95 4.53 -4.07 10.37
N MET A 96 5.50 -4.37 9.50
CA MET A 96 5.27 -5.07 8.23
C MET A 96 5.47 -6.58 8.31
N ARG A 97 5.97 -7.10 9.44
CA ARG A 97 6.17 -8.54 9.66
C ARG A 97 4.91 -9.25 10.20
N TYR A 98 4.12 -8.54 11.00
CA TYR A 98 3.06 -9.17 11.78
C TYR A 98 1.68 -8.81 11.26
N PRO A 99 0.86 -9.81 10.89
CA PRO A 99 -0.52 -9.59 10.47
C PRO A 99 -1.43 -9.22 11.64
N ARG A 100 -2.50 -8.53 11.28
CA ARG A 100 -3.78 -8.56 12.00
C ARG A 100 -4.73 -9.44 11.18
N TYR A 101 -5.78 -9.94 11.83
CA TYR A 101 -6.75 -10.81 11.19
C TYR A 101 -8.15 -10.24 11.34
N ILE A 102 -8.94 -10.31 10.27
CA ILE A 102 -10.37 -10.03 10.30
C ILE A 102 -11.08 -11.37 10.56
N ILE A 103 -11.86 -11.44 11.64
CA ILE A 103 -12.49 -12.69 12.12
C ILE A 103 -13.98 -12.44 12.37
N LEU A 104 -14.81 -13.44 12.04
CA LEU A 104 -16.25 -13.45 12.31
C LEU A 104 -16.51 -13.53 13.82
N LYS A 105 -17.41 -12.70 14.34
CA LYS A 105 -17.85 -12.74 15.73
C LYS A 105 -18.77 -13.94 15.97
N PRO A 106 -18.71 -14.58 17.15
CA PRO A 106 -19.66 -15.64 17.50
C PRO A 106 -21.09 -15.08 17.62
N THR A 107 -22.06 -15.72 16.97
CA THR A 107 -23.45 -15.20 16.85
C THR A 107 -24.27 -15.24 18.16
N ASN A 108 -23.79 -15.90 19.22
CA ASN A 108 -24.61 -16.20 20.41
C ASN A 108 -23.84 -16.14 21.76
N GLN A 109 -22.71 -15.45 21.85
CA GLN A 109 -22.00 -15.29 23.13
C GLN A 109 -22.37 -13.96 23.80
N ASN A 110 -22.52 -13.97 25.13
CA ASN A 110 -22.56 -12.74 25.91
C ASN A 110 -21.22 -12.04 25.70
N ILE A 111 -21.23 -10.95 24.94
CA ILE A 111 -20.04 -10.14 24.70
C ILE A 111 -19.67 -9.51 26.04
N ASP A 112 -18.44 -9.74 26.48
CA ASP A 112 -17.94 -9.14 27.71
C ASP A 112 -17.94 -7.61 27.60
N SER A 113 -18.13 -6.93 28.74
CA SER A 113 -18.14 -5.46 28.77
C SER A 113 -16.84 -4.86 28.25
N GLU A 114 -15.70 -5.50 28.50
CA GLU A 114 -14.39 -5.06 27.98
C GLU A 114 -14.34 -5.13 26.45
N ASP A 115 -14.81 -6.22 25.84
CA ASP A 115 -14.89 -6.38 24.39
C ASP A 115 -15.83 -5.36 23.72
N THR A 116 -16.87 -4.92 24.44
CA THR A 116 -17.81 -3.90 23.95
C THR A 116 -17.19 -2.50 23.96
N GLU A 117 -16.43 -2.17 25.01
CA GLU A 117 -15.75 -0.89 25.15
C GLU A 117 -14.61 -0.72 24.14
N GLU A 118 -13.92 -1.81 23.80
CA GLU A 118 -12.79 -1.79 22.84
C GLU A 118 -13.20 -1.80 21.37
N GLN A 119 -14.46 -2.11 21.05
CA GLN A 119 -14.94 -2.07 19.68
C GLN A 119 -14.95 -0.65 19.13
N VAL A 120 -14.33 -0.50 17.98
CA VAL A 120 -14.44 0.71 17.15
C VAL A 120 -15.76 0.71 16.37
N ASP A 121 -16.22 1.88 15.92
CA ASP A 121 -17.57 2.06 15.37
C ASP A 121 -17.89 1.11 14.21
N TYR A 122 -16.94 0.87 13.31
CA TYR A 122 -17.12 -0.04 12.17
C TYR A 122 -17.09 -1.52 12.57
N GLU A 123 -16.46 -1.88 13.69
CA GLU A 123 -16.59 -3.25 14.22
C GLU A 123 -18.01 -3.41 14.76
N ARG A 124 -18.57 -2.43 15.48
CA ARG A 124 -19.95 -2.53 16.01
C ARG A 124 -21.01 -2.68 14.92
N ALA A 125 -20.78 -2.08 13.76
CA ALA A 125 -21.66 -2.15 12.59
C ALA A 125 -21.43 -3.39 11.71
N SER A 126 -20.54 -4.31 12.10
CA SER A 126 -20.19 -5.50 11.33
C SER A 126 -20.26 -6.77 12.19
N ASP A 127 -20.50 -7.89 11.51
CA ASP A 127 -20.36 -9.22 12.09
C ASP A 127 -18.90 -9.60 12.36
N PHE A 128 -17.94 -8.79 11.90
CA PHE A 128 -16.51 -9.04 12.00
C PHE A 128 -15.82 -8.07 12.95
N PHE A 129 -14.67 -8.49 13.46
CA PHE A 129 -13.74 -7.62 14.18
C PHE A 129 -12.31 -7.84 13.70
N ILE A 130 -11.41 -6.92 14.06
CA ILE A 130 -10.01 -6.99 13.68
C ILE A 130 -9.17 -7.23 14.93
N THR A 131 -8.40 -8.32 14.90
CA THR A 131 -7.56 -8.73 16.03
C THR A 131 -6.43 -7.73 16.30
N SER A 132 -5.77 -7.84 17.45
CA SER A 132 -4.45 -7.22 17.64
C SER A 132 -3.42 -7.84 16.69
N GLN A 133 -2.27 -7.19 16.50
CA GLN A 133 -1.17 -7.82 15.77
C GLN A 133 -0.77 -9.14 16.44
N THR A 134 -0.46 -10.16 15.64
CA THR A 134 0.08 -11.42 16.16
C THR A 134 1.56 -11.27 16.53
N THR A 135 2.05 -12.19 17.34
CA THR A 135 3.48 -12.28 17.68
C THR A 135 4.29 -12.99 16.60
N GLU A 136 3.67 -13.90 15.84
CA GLU A 136 4.27 -14.67 14.75
C GLU A 136 3.24 -14.92 13.64
N VAL A 137 3.72 -15.26 12.45
CA VAL A 137 2.87 -15.68 11.33
C VAL A 137 2.59 -17.18 11.53
N PRO A 138 1.33 -17.62 11.66
CA PRO A 138 1.01 -19.04 11.77
C PRO A 138 1.38 -19.78 10.48
N ASP A 139 1.85 -21.02 10.60
CA ASP A 139 1.99 -21.92 9.46
C ASP A 139 0.60 -22.23 8.87
N GLU A 140 0.52 -22.54 7.56
CA GLU A 140 -0.72 -22.88 6.85
C GLU A 140 -1.45 -24.08 7.46
N PHE A 141 -0.72 -24.92 8.22
CA PHE A 141 -1.24 -26.13 8.88
C PHE A 141 -1.48 -25.97 10.38
N GLU A 142 -1.14 -24.81 10.97
CA GLU A 142 -1.27 -24.59 12.41
C GLU A 142 -2.24 -23.42 12.69
N PRO A 143 -3.11 -23.55 13.71
CA PRO A 143 -3.97 -22.45 14.10
C PRO A 143 -3.11 -21.30 14.65
N GLY A 144 -3.45 -20.08 14.25
CA GLY A 144 -2.85 -18.88 14.83
C GLY A 144 -3.34 -18.64 16.25
N ALA A 145 -2.44 -18.18 17.11
CA ALA A 145 -2.76 -17.76 18.47
C ALA A 145 -2.75 -16.23 18.58
N LEU A 146 -3.74 -15.67 19.28
CA LEU A 146 -3.82 -14.23 19.51
C LEU A 146 -3.12 -13.82 20.79
N ALA A 147 -2.34 -12.74 20.73
CA ALA A 147 -1.73 -12.12 21.91
C ALA A 147 -2.79 -11.59 22.90
N LYS A 148 -3.96 -11.22 22.38
CA LYS A 148 -5.12 -10.78 23.14
C LYS A 148 -6.37 -11.46 22.59
N VAL A 149 -7.06 -12.19 23.47
CA VAL A 149 -8.35 -12.83 23.18
C VAL A 149 -9.44 -11.76 23.21
N ARG A 150 -10.29 -11.75 22.18
CA ARG A 150 -11.52 -10.95 22.09
C ARG A 150 -12.64 -11.86 21.61
N PHE A 151 -13.85 -11.68 22.13
CA PHE A 151 -15.02 -12.50 21.80
C PHE A 151 -14.82 -14.01 22.03
N GLY A 152 -14.00 -14.38 23.01
CA GLY A 152 -13.68 -15.77 23.31
C GLY A 152 -12.91 -16.53 22.22
N ILE A 153 -12.32 -15.82 21.24
CA ILE A 153 -11.54 -16.43 20.16
C ILE A 153 -10.05 -16.35 20.51
N ASP A 154 -9.45 -17.49 20.77
CA ASP A 154 -8.02 -17.67 21.04
C ASP A 154 -7.26 -18.34 19.87
N TYR A 155 -7.95 -19.15 19.06
CA TYR A 155 -7.43 -19.83 17.87
C TYR A 155 -8.22 -19.53 16.60
N PHE A 156 -7.53 -19.48 15.45
CA PHE A 156 -8.13 -19.27 14.12
C PHE A 156 -7.23 -19.86 13.02
N PHE A 157 -7.76 -20.09 11.82
CA PHE A 157 -6.95 -20.46 10.65
C PHE A 157 -6.77 -19.27 9.69
N PRO A 158 -5.52 -18.88 9.36
CA PRO A 158 -5.28 -17.82 8.40
C PRO A 158 -5.66 -18.28 6.99
N GLN A 159 -6.44 -17.47 6.25
CA GLN A 159 -6.81 -17.78 4.88
C GLN A 159 -6.75 -16.56 3.97
N ASN A 160 -6.17 -16.75 2.79
CA ASN A 160 -6.15 -15.74 1.73
C ASN A 160 -7.35 -15.81 0.77
N TYR A 161 -8.15 -16.86 0.84
CA TYR A 161 -9.37 -17.01 0.05
C TYR A 161 -10.39 -17.89 0.78
N SER A 162 -11.66 -17.77 0.40
CA SER A 162 -12.74 -18.57 0.98
C SER A 162 -12.60 -20.02 0.55
N VAL A 163 -12.40 -20.93 1.52
CA VAL A 163 -12.50 -22.38 1.31
C VAL A 163 -13.80 -22.84 1.97
N LEU A 164 -14.69 -23.45 1.18
CA LEU A 164 -16.01 -23.92 1.66
C LEU A 164 -15.92 -25.18 2.55
N GLU A 165 -14.74 -25.78 2.69
CA GLU A 165 -14.51 -27.09 3.34
C GLU A 165 -13.82 -26.99 4.71
N HIS A 166 -13.86 -25.83 5.38
CA HIS A 166 -13.33 -25.79 6.75
C HIS A 166 -14.24 -26.57 7.69
N THR A 167 -13.62 -27.48 8.45
CA THR A 167 -14.24 -28.12 9.61
C THR A 167 -14.63 -27.04 10.61
N ASP A 168 -15.85 -27.13 11.19
CA ASP A 168 -16.45 -26.18 12.14
C ASP A 168 -15.65 -25.90 13.43
N GLU A 169 -14.40 -26.36 13.54
CA GLU A 169 -13.60 -26.35 14.75
C GLU A 169 -12.97 -24.98 15.04
N PHE A 170 -12.58 -24.21 14.01
CA PHE A 170 -11.94 -22.89 14.19
C PHE A 170 -12.42 -21.85 13.18
N PRO A 171 -12.53 -20.57 13.60
CA PRO A 171 -12.90 -19.48 12.71
C PRO A 171 -11.78 -19.16 11.70
N VAL A 172 -12.18 -18.60 10.56
CA VAL A 172 -11.25 -18.12 9.53
C VAL A 172 -10.76 -16.71 9.87
N GLY A 173 -9.44 -16.49 9.74
CA GLY A 173 -8.81 -15.18 9.87
C GLY A 173 -8.29 -14.66 8.53
N VAL A 174 -8.81 -13.53 8.06
CA VAL A 174 -8.32 -12.89 6.83
C VAL A 174 -7.15 -11.96 7.17
N PRO A 175 -5.95 -12.20 6.62
CA PRO A 175 -4.73 -11.51 7.04
C PRO A 175 -4.57 -10.13 6.39
N VAL A 176 -4.27 -9.11 7.20
CA VAL A 176 -3.97 -7.74 6.75
C VAL A 176 -2.82 -7.12 7.55
N HIS A 177 -1.97 -6.31 6.91
CA HIS A 177 -1.05 -5.46 7.66
C HIS A 177 -1.84 -4.36 8.37
N ASP A 178 -1.48 -4.02 9.60
CA ASP A 178 -2.07 -2.89 10.32
C ASP A 178 -1.93 -1.58 9.52
N ALA A 179 -0.76 -1.35 8.91
CA ALA A 179 -0.53 -0.17 8.09
C ALA A 179 -1.39 -0.14 6.82
N CYS A 180 -1.65 -1.30 6.20
CA CYS A 180 -2.54 -1.38 5.03
C CYS A 180 -3.99 -1.14 5.42
N TRP A 181 -4.42 -1.69 6.56
CA TRP A 181 -5.78 -1.48 7.07
C TRP A 181 -6.04 -0.02 7.41
N LYS A 182 -5.10 0.68 8.07
CA LYS A 182 -5.21 2.13 8.34
C LYS A 182 -5.33 2.98 7.07
N ILE A 183 -4.70 2.55 5.97
CA ILE A 183 -4.86 3.20 4.67
C ILE A 183 -6.26 2.94 4.13
N PHE A 184 -6.73 1.69 4.18
CA PHE A 184 -8.09 1.34 3.78
C PHE A 184 -9.15 2.11 4.59
N GLU A 185 -8.99 2.26 5.91
CA GLU A 185 -9.90 3.07 6.74
C GLU A 185 -10.03 4.51 6.22
N ARG A 186 -8.91 5.14 5.83
CA ARG A 186 -8.90 6.50 5.28
C ARG A 186 -9.62 6.57 3.94
N VAL A 187 -9.30 5.65 3.05
CA VAL A 187 -9.91 5.58 1.71
C VAL A 187 -11.40 5.28 1.80
N SER A 188 -11.78 4.28 2.60
CA SER A 188 -13.18 3.89 2.84
C SER A 188 -13.98 5.07 3.39
N LYS A 189 -13.49 5.79 4.41
CA LYS A 189 -14.17 7.00 4.91
C LYS A 189 -14.30 8.08 3.85
N SER A 190 -13.28 8.28 3.03
CA SER A 190 -13.30 9.31 1.98
C SER A 190 -14.25 8.98 0.83
N MET A 191 -14.42 7.71 0.48
CA MET A 191 -15.20 7.28 -0.69
C MET A 191 -16.62 6.82 -0.33
N LEU A 192 -16.76 6.10 0.79
CA LEU A 192 -18.01 5.47 1.24
C LEU A 192 -18.67 6.24 2.40
N GLY A 193 -17.98 7.21 3.01
CA GLY A 193 -18.44 7.94 4.19
C GLY A 193 -18.19 7.22 5.52
N GLU A 194 -17.91 5.92 5.48
CA GLU A 194 -17.62 5.08 6.65
C GLU A 194 -16.57 4.01 6.33
N VAL A 195 -16.14 3.27 7.36
CA VAL A 195 -15.28 2.09 7.17
C VAL A 195 -16.18 0.88 7.00
N ASP A 196 -16.33 0.38 5.77
CA ASP A 196 -17.26 -0.72 5.48
C ASP A 196 -16.57 -2.09 5.64
N LEU A 197 -16.41 -2.53 6.89
CA LEU A 197 -15.81 -3.83 7.22
C LEU A 197 -16.67 -5.01 6.71
N GLN A 198 -18.00 -4.88 6.79
CA GLN A 198 -18.92 -5.90 6.29
C GLN A 198 -18.81 -6.04 4.77
N GLY A 199 -18.76 -4.91 4.05
CA GLY A 199 -18.57 -4.86 2.60
C GLY A 199 -17.23 -5.41 2.17
N PHE A 200 -16.15 -5.16 2.92
CA PHE A 200 -14.84 -5.75 2.69
C PHE A 200 -14.91 -7.28 2.74
N MET A 201 -15.56 -7.85 3.75
CA MET A 201 -15.71 -9.29 3.90
C MET A 201 -16.66 -9.91 2.86
N ALA A 202 -17.76 -9.23 2.52
CA ALA A 202 -18.64 -9.64 1.44
C ALA A 202 -17.91 -9.67 0.08
N LEU A 203 -17.03 -8.69 -0.18
CA LEU A 203 -16.17 -8.68 -1.35
C LEU A 203 -15.15 -9.82 -1.31
N TRP A 204 -14.58 -10.12 -0.14
CA TRP A 204 -13.62 -11.21 0.05
C TRP A 204 -14.23 -12.56 -0.32
N HIS A 205 -15.44 -12.89 0.16
CA HIS A 205 -16.12 -14.13 -0.22
C HIS A 205 -16.42 -14.24 -1.72
N ARG A 206 -16.55 -13.11 -2.43
CA ARG A 206 -16.82 -13.08 -3.87
C ARG A 206 -15.54 -13.15 -4.71
N GLN A 207 -14.48 -12.45 -4.29
CA GLN A 207 -13.36 -12.10 -5.17
C GLN A 207 -11.98 -12.38 -4.55
N ALA A 208 -11.86 -13.01 -3.39
CA ALA A 208 -10.55 -13.29 -2.82
C ALA A 208 -9.69 -14.21 -3.71
N CYS A 209 -8.40 -13.92 -3.77
CA CYS A 209 -7.42 -14.60 -4.58
C CYS A 209 -6.17 -14.83 -3.73
N GLY A 210 -5.81 -16.09 -3.53
CA GLY A 210 -4.59 -16.50 -2.82
C GLY A 210 -3.31 -15.83 -3.33
N THR A 211 -3.27 -15.48 -4.62
CA THR A 211 -2.07 -14.92 -5.27
C THR A 211 -2.03 -13.38 -5.29
N CYS A 212 -3.14 -12.66 -5.44
CA CYS A 212 -3.11 -11.20 -5.64
C CYS A 212 -3.97 -10.39 -4.66
N GLY A 213 -4.45 -11.00 -3.58
CA GLY A 213 -5.40 -10.38 -2.67
C GLY A 213 -6.80 -10.51 -3.24
N PHE A 214 -7.24 -9.59 -4.08
CA PHE A 214 -8.52 -9.67 -4.78
C PHE A 214 -8.35 -9.91 -6.27
N GLY A 215 -9.17 -10.80 -6.83
CA GLY A 215 -9.16 -11.19 -8.23
C GLY A 215 -9.37 -9.99 -9.15
N GLY A 216 -8.49 -9.85 -10.15
CA GLY A 216 -8.59 -8.79 -11.15
C GLY A 216 -8.16 -7.39 -10.69
N ILE A 217 -7.68 -7.20 -9.45
CA ILE A 217 -7.05 -5.94 -9.03
C ILE A 217 -5.66 -5.79 -9.67
N ASP A 218 -5.30 -4.56 -10.04
CA ASP A 218 -3.99 -4.21 -10.58
C ASP A 218 -2.96 -3.98 -9.46
N GLN A 219 -2.41 -5.09 -8.95
CA GLN A 219 -1.25 -5.07 -8.05
C GLN A 219 0.04 -4.66 -8.78
N ASP A 220 1.04 -4.20 -8.01
CA ASP A 220 2.39 -3.93 -8.54
C ASP A 220 2.98 -5.21 -9.17
N PRO A 221 3.46 -5.14 -10.43
CA PRO A 221 3.94 -6.31 -11.15
C PRO A 221 5.10 -7.03 -10.43
N MET A 222 5.89 -6.31 -9.64
CA MET A 222 7.02 -6.90 -8.89
C MET A 222 6.55 -7.88 -7.80
N ILE A 223 5.31 -7.78 -7.31
CA ILE A 223 4.77 -8.77 -6.35
C ILE A 223 4.81 -10.17 -6.96
N LYS A 224 4.41 -10.30 -8.22
CA LYS A 224 4.38 -11.61 -8.89
C LYS A 224 5.78 -12.19 -9.01
N GLU A 225 6.77 -11.35 -9.30
CA GLU A 225 8.18 -11.75 -9.37
C GLU A 225 8.78 -12.09 -7.99
N CYS A 226 8.24 -11.53 -6.91
CA CYS A 226 8.67 -11.84 -5.55
C CYS A 226 7.96 -13.07 -4.97
N LYS A 227 6.87 -13.54 -5.57
CA LYS A 227 6.10 -14.70 -5.09
C LYS A 227 6.65 -15.99 -5.69
N ASP A 228 7.22 -16.82 -4.83
CA ASP A 228 7.61 -18.21 -5.13
C ASP A 228 7.17 -19.10 -3.94
N GLN A 229 7.74 -20.30 -3.79
CA GLN A 229 7.56 -21.14 -2.60
C GLN A 229 7.90 -20.38 -1.31
N SER A 230 8.82 -19.41 -1.38
CA SER A 230 9.09 -18.42 -0.35
C SER A 230 9.21 -17.03 -0.97
N TRP A 231 8.93 -15.97 -0.21
CA TRP A 231 9.09 -14.60 -0.67
C TRP A 231 10.53 -14.29 -1.09
N VAL A 232 10.70 -13.88 -2.35
CA VAL A 232 11.99 -13.53 -2.97
C VAL A 232 12.24 -12.03 -2.82
N HIS A 233 13.32 -11.66 -2.14
CA HIS A 233 13.66 -10.28 -1.81
C HIS A 233 14.52 -9.64 -2.91
N LEU A 234 13.91 -9.37 -4.06
CA LEU A 234 14.60 -8.80 -5.22
C LEU A 234 15.21 -7.41 -4.93
N PRO A 235 16.45 -7.11 -5.35
CA PRO A 235 17.02 -5.77 -5.23
C PRO A 235 16.17 -4.71 -5.93
N GLY A 236 15.86 -3.61 -5.24
CA GLY A 236 15.01 -2.53 -5.75
C GLY A 236 13.51 -2.68 -5.41
N THR A 237 13.10 -3.80 -4.80
CA THR A 237 11.73 -4.02 -4.31
C THR A 237 11.57 -3.77 -2.81
N GLU A 238 12.56 -3.16 -2.15
CA GLU A 238 12.55 -2.92 -0.71
C GLU A 238 11.33 -2.09 -0.25
N TYR A 239 10.81 -1.24 -1.14
CA TYR A 239 9.59 -0.49 -0.88
C TYR A 239 8.38 -1.38 -0.59
N LEU A 240 8.32 -2.63 -1.09
CA LEU A 240 7.22 -3.55 -0.77
C LEU A 240 7.16 -3.89 0.73
N GLY A 241 8.32 -3.97 1.38
CA GLY A 241 8.47 -4.24 2.82
C GLY A 241 8.53 -3.00 3.70
N ALA A 242 8.52 -1.79 3.13
CA ALA A 242 8.57 -0.54 3.89
C ALA A 242 7.19 -0.17 4.45
N ASN A 243 7.12 0.27 5.71
CA ASN A 243 5.87 0.68 6.35
C ASN A 243 5.27 1.88 5.60
N PRO A 244 4.06 1.74 5.02
CA PRO A 244 3.43 2.80 4.25
C PRO A 244 2.70 3.81 5.14
N HIS A 245 2.43 3.51 6.40
CA HIS A 245 1.71 4.39 7.31
C HIS A 245 2.67 5.25 8.13
N ASN A 246 3.56 4.62 8.90
CA ASN A 246 4.60 5.31 9.66
C ASN A 246 5.87 5.34 8.82
N ILE A 247 6.19 6.48 8.19
CA ILE A 247 7.34 6.64 7.30
C ILE A 247 8.44 7.41 8.04
N PRO A 248 9.49 6.74 8.55
CA PRO A 248 10.54 7.40 9.32
C PRO A 248 11.22 8.49 8.50
N GLY A 249 11.42 9.66 9.12
CA GLY A 249 12.12 10.79 8.51
C GLY A 249 11.36 11.49 7.37
N LEU A 250 10.08 11.15 7.08
CA LEU A 250 9.30 11.82 6.03
C LEU A 250 9.25 13.35 6.25
N MET A 251 8.93 13.77 7.48
CA MET A 251 8.87 15.19 7.85
C MET A 251 10.21 15.91 7.69
N LEU A 252 11.31 15.24 8.02
CA LEU A 252 12.66 15.76 7.85
C LEU A 252 13.05 15.85 6.36
N HIS A 253 12.66 14.85 5.56
CA HIS A 253 12.85 14.90 4.11
C HIS A 253 12.11 16.08 3.48
N LEU A 254 10.92 16.35 4.00
CA LEU A 254 10.06 17.43 3.57
C LEU A 254 10.61 18.79 4.03
N HIS A 255 11.13 18.92 5.25
CA HIS A 255 11.58 20.16 5.92
C HIS A 255 12.33 21.17 5.04
N ASP A 256 13.42 20.77 4.38
CA ASP A 256 14.30 21.71 3.66
C ASP A 256 13.58 22.46 2.53
N PHE A 257 12.52 21.85 2.00
CA PHE A 257 11.72 22.44 0.94
C PHE A 257 10.76 23.52 1.45
N TYR A 258 10.39 23.48 2.73
CA TYR A 258 9.47 24.44 3.36
C TYR A 258 10.14 25.76 3.71
N MET A 259 11.45 25.73 3.97
CA MET A 259 12.23 26.94 4.21
C MET A 259 12.41 27.79 2.94
N THR A 260 11.91 27.32 1.80
CA THR A 260 11.95 28.09 0.55
C THR A 260 10.85 29.15 0.57
N GLU A 261 11.21 30.38 0.94
CA GLU A 261 10.28 31.51 0.90
C GLU A 261 9.68 31.69 -0.52
N PRO A 262 8.36 31.92 -0.63
CA PRO A 262 7.75 32.16 -1.92
C PRO A 262 8.15 33.55 -2.45
N VAL A 263 8.99 33.57 -3.48
CA VAL A 263 9.20 34.80 -4.27
C VAL A 263 7.94 35.05 -5.13
N GLY A 264 7.16 36.09 -4.81
CA GLY A 264 5.93 36.49 -5.52
C GLY A 264 4.75 35.51 -5.38
N GLU A 265 3.60 35.85 -5.97
CA GLU A 265 2.38 34.99 -5.94
C GLU A 265 2.31 33.97 -7.08
N SER A 266 3.05 34.20 -8.17
CA SER A 266 3.10 33.27 -9.30
C SER A 266 4.32 32.35 -9.27
N VAL A 267 4.16 31.17 -9.86
CA VAL A 267 5.24 30.19 -10.08
C VAL A 267 6.17 30.58 -11.23
N PHE A 268 5.64 31.28 -12.24
CA PHE A 268 6.41 31.61 -13.45
C PHE A 268 6.64 33.12 -13.51
N ARG A 269 7.85 33.52 -13.92
CA ARG A 269 8.20 34.93 -14.08
C ARG A 269 7.30 35.55 -15.16
N GLU A 270 6.68 36.68 -14.85
CA GLU A 270 5.97 37.47 -15.85
C GLU A 270 6.95 37.86 -16.95
N VAL A 271 6.80 37.23 -18.11
CA VAL A 271 7.43 37.75 -19.32
C VAL A 271 6.49 38.85 -19.79
N SER A 272 6.87 40.11 -19.57
CA SER A 272 6.22 41.26 -20.19
C SER A 272 6.28 41.10 -21.71
N SER A 273 5.26 40.47 -22.30
CA SER A 273 5.10 40.44 -23.74
C SER A 273 4.03 41.46 -24.09
N ASP A 274 4.47 42.64 -24.54
CA ASP A 274 3.68 43.73 -25.13
C ASP A 274 2.87 43.33 -26.38
N ARG A 275 2.75 42.03 -26.67
CA ARG A 275 1.92 41.50 -27.74
C ARG A 275 0.79 40.71 -27.12
N GLU A 276 -0.19 41.42 -26.59
CA GLU A 276 -1.48 40.85 -26.24
C GLU A 276 -2.08 40.12 -27.46
N ASN A 277 -2.25 38.80 -27.37
CA ASN A 277 -2.99 38.07 -28.41
C ASN A 277 -4.46 38.47 -28.30
N LYS A 278 -4.92 39.33 -29.22
CA LYS A 278 -6.32 39.77 -29.31
C LYS A 278 -7.32 38.62 -29.61
N THR A 279 -6.82 37.45 -29.96
CA THR A 279 -7.62 36.27 -30.36
C THR A 279 -7.83 35.24 -29.25
N ASP A 280 -7.29 35.44 -28.05
CA ASP A 280 -7.50 34.51 -26.92
C ASP A 280 -8.91 34.72 -26.32
N PRO A 281 -9.85 33.78 -26.47
CA PRO A 281 -11.23 33.95 -26.00
C PRO A 281 -11.30 34.06 -24.47
N PHE A 282 -10.34 33.46 -23.75
CA PHE A 282 -10.29 33.50 -22.29
C PHE A 282 -9.83 34.85 -21.75
N ARG A 283 -9.31 35.75 -22.59
CA ARG A 283 -8.90 37.08 -22.16
C ARG A 283 -10.06 37.86 -21.53
N LEU A 284 -11.26 37.68 -22.07
CA LEU A 284 -12.47 38.40 -21.65
C LEU A 284 -13.02 37.90 -20.31
N LEU A 285 -12.54 36.76 -19.82
CA LEU A 285 -12.99 36.23 -18.54
C LEU A 285 -12.36 37.02 -17.38
N PRO A 286 -13.14 37.36 -16.34
CA PRO A 286 -12.62 37.78 -15.05
C PRO A 286 -11.67 36.74 -14.45
N GLU A 287 -10.77 37.17 -13.56
CA GLU A 287 -9.76 36.30 -12.97
C GLU A 287 -10.37 35.22 -12.07
N GLU A 288 -11.54 35.51 -11.49
CA GLU A 288 -12.34 34.58 -10.70
C GLU A 288 -12.78 33.38 -11.54
N LEU A 289 -13.33 33.62 -12.74
CA LEU A 289 -13.74 32.55 -13.65
C LEU A 289 -12.54 31.76 -14.18
N LYS A 290 -11.41 32.43 -14.46
CA LYS A 290 -10.18 31.72 -14.82
C LYS A 290 -9.68 30.86 -13.66
N THR A 291 -9.82 31.31 -12.42
CA THR A 291 -9.44 30.55 -11.22
C THR A 291 -10.35 29.35 -11.01
N MET A 292 -11.65 29.49 -11.22
CA MET A 292 -12.59 28.36 -11.20
C MET A 292 -12.20 27.31 -12.26
N ILE A 293 -12.00 27.74 -13.51
CA ILE A 293 -11.55 26.85 -14.59
C ILE A 293 -10.25 26.13 -14.22
N ARG A 294 -9.26 26.82 -13.63
CA ARG A 294 -8.00 26.17 -13.20
C ARG A 294 -8.23 25.15 -12.09
N SER A 295 -9.13 25.45 -11.14
CA SER A 295 -9.40 24.61 -9.96
C SER A 295 -10.07 23.28 -10.35
N ASP A 296 -10.88 23.29 -11.41
CA ASP A 296 -11.63 22.11 -11.86
C ASP A 296 -10.78 21.15 -12.70
N LEU A 297 -9.63 21.60 -13.21
CA LEU A 297 -8.76 20.83 -14.10
C LEU A 297 -7.71 20.00 -13.35
N ALA A 298 -7.26 18.90 -13.98
CA ALA A 298 -6.06 18.18 -13.53
C ALA A 298 -4.79 18.92 -13.99
N SER A 299 -3.65 18.62 -13.38
CA SER A 299 -2.35 19.19 -13.69
C SER A 299 -1.94 19.00 -15.16
N THR A 300 -2.30 17.87 -15.77
CA THR A 300 -2.10 17.57 -17.20
C THR A 300 -2.93 18.49 -18.10
N ASP A 301 -4.18 18.76 -17.72
CA ASP A 301 -5.07 19.62 -18.46
C ASP A 301 -4.70 21.09 -18.30
N ILE A 302 -4.24 21.48 -17.11
CA ILE A 302 -3.67 22.80 -16.84
C ILE A 302 -2.41 23.00 -17.72
N ALA A 303 -1.53 22.01 -17.82
CA ALA A 303 -0.35 22.09 -18.69
C ALA A 303 -0.76 22.24 -20.17
N SER A 304 -1.77 21.51 -20.62
CA SER A 304 -2.32 21.60 -21.97
C SER A 304 -2.95 22.97 -22.22
N LEU A 305 -3.77 23.48 -21.30
CA LEU A 305 -4.42 24.79 -21.36
C LEU A 305 -3.39 25.93 -21.43
N ARG A 306 -2.29 25.81 -20.69
CA ARG A 306 -1.17 26.77 -20.71
C ARG A 306 -0.46 26.84 -22.04
N SER A 307 -0.44 25.73 -22.79
CA SER A 307 0.18 25.68 -24.11
C SER A 307 -0.64 26.43 -25.16
N VAL A 308 -1.98 26.43 -25.02
CA VAL A 308 -2.91 27.00 -26.01
C VAL A 308 -3.42 28.40 -25.67
N SER A 309 -3.53 28.77 -24.39
CA SER A 309 -4.06 30.06 -23.94
C SER A 309 -3.06 30.83 -23.09
N ARG A 310 -2.81 32.09 -23.47
CA ARG A 310 -1.89 32.96 -22.72
C ARG A 310 -2.48 33.38 -21.38
N SER A 311 -3.82 33.43 -21.29
CA SER A 311 -4.58 33.77 -20.08
C SER A 311 -4.32 32.81 -18.90
N PHE A 312 -3.75 31.62 -19.16
CA PHE A 312 -3.47 30.62 -18.13
C PHE A 312 -1.97 30.40 -17.86
N ARG A 313 -1.06 31.12 -18.54
CA ARG A 313 0.39 30.90 -18.41
C ARG A 313 0.93 31.10 -16.99
N ILE A 314 0.40 32.13 -16.32
CA ILE A 314 0.71 32.50 -14.94
C ILE A 314 -0.15 31.63 -14.03
N LEU A 315 0.50 30.85 -13.16
CA LEU A 315 -0.19 30.00 -12.19
C LEU A 315 -0.05 30.57 -10.78
N PRO A 316 -1.17 30.78 -10.06
CA PRO A 316 -1.14 31.12 -8.64
C PRO A 316 -0.55 29.96 -7.82
N LYS A 317 0.26 30.25 -6.80
CA LYS A 317 0.78 29.20 -5.91
C LYS A 317 -0.32 28.43 -5.18
N LYS A 318 -1.43 29.08 -4.83
CA LYS A 318 -2.59 28.46 -4.16
C LYS A 318 -3.25 27.33 -4.97
N LEU A 319 -3.13 27.35 -6.29
CA LEU A 319 -3.59 26.25 -7.16
C LEU A 319 -2.98 24.91 -6.76
N PHE A 320 -1.71 24.91 -6.34
CA PHE A 320 -1.01 23.68 -6.01
C PHE A 320 -1.50 23.05 -4.71
N LEU A 321 -2.12 23.80 -3.79
CA LEU A 321 -2.81 23.21 -2.64
C LEU A 321 -3.95 22.31 -3.12
N GLN A 322 -4.80 22.83 -4.02
CA GLN A 322 -5.91 22.07 -4.60
C GLN A 322 -5.41 20.84 -5.39
N LEU A 323 -4.27 20.96 -6.08
CA LEU A 323 -3.68 19.82 -6.78
C LEU A 323 -3.14 18.76 -5.81
N ILE A 324 -2.60 19.13 -4.64
CA ILE A 324 -2.20 18.13 -3.64
C ILE A 324 -3.45 17.42 -3.11
N GLU A 325 -4.50 18.16 -2.74
CA GLU A 325 -5.76 17.60 -2.25
C GLU A 325 -6.43 16.67 -3.27
N LYS A 326 -6.41 17.03 -4.55
CA LYS A 326 -7.09 16.29 -5.63
C LYS A 326 -6.26 15.13 -6.19
N GLU A 327 -4.96 15.32 -6.39
CA GLU A 327 -4.11 14.36 -7.11
C GLU A 327 -3.19 13.54 -6.21
N LEU A 328 -2.99 13.98 -4.97
CA LEU A 328 -2.14 13.31 -3.99
C LEU A 328 -2.91 13.00 -2.69
N PRO A 329 -4.11 12.39 -2.76
CA PRO A 329 -4.94 12.14 -1.58
C PRO A 329 -4.29 11.17 -0.58
N TRP A 330 -3.27 10.41 -1.03
CA TRP A 330 -2.39 9.60 -0.18
C TRP A 330 -1.48 10.41 0.76
N PHE A 331 -1.43 11.74 0.62
CA PHE A 331 -0.70 12.61 1.53
C PHE A 331 -1.67 13.24 2.53
N TRP A 332 -1.67 12.76 3.77
CA TRP A 332 -2.60 13.19 4.82
C TRP A 332 -1.93 13.92 5.98
N GLU A 333 -0.60 13.99 6.02
CA GLU A 333 0.17 14.64 7.08
C GLU A 333 0.10 16.18 7.04
N PHE A 334 -0.92 16.78 6.44
CA PHE A 334 -1.06 18.22 6.31
C PHE A 334 -1.07 18.93 7.67
N GLU A 335 -1.86 18.45 8.63
CA GLU A 335 -1.96 19.06 9.95
C GLU A 335 -0.68 18.87 10.77
N GLU A 336 -0.12 17.65 10.74
CA GLU A 336 1.15 17.32 11.40
C GLU A 336 2.29 18.18 10.85
N LEU A 337 2.28 18.41 9.54
CA LEU A 337 3.20 19.27 8.85
C LEU A 337 3.03 20.73 9.24
N GLU A 338 1.80 21.24 9.27
CA GLU A 338 1.55 22.61 9.70
C GLU A 338 2.01 22.83 11.15
N ALA A 339 1.67 21.90 12.05
CA ALA A 339 2.09 21.93 13.45
C ALA A 339 3.62 21.84 13.61
N PHE A 340 4.27 20.92 12.91
CA PHE A 340 5.74 20.80 12.89
C PHE A 340 6.39 22.11 12.44
N MET A 341 5.84 22.74 11.40
CA MET A 341 6.37 23.99 10.85
C MET A 341 6.16 25.19 11.78
N VAL A 342 5.05 25.27 12.52
CA VAL A 342 4.87 26.29 13.57
C VAL A 342 5.98 26.16 14.61
N LYS A 343 6.24 24.95 15.09
CA LYS A 343 7.28 24.68 16.08
C LYS A 343 8.69 25.05 15.58
N VAL A 344 9.06 24.62 14.37
CA VAL A 344 10.38 24.93 13.79
C VAL A 344 10.57 26.45 13.65
N ARG A 345 9.52 27.19 13.25
CA ARG A 345 9.59 28.65 13.18
C ARG A 345 9.75 29.26 14.57
N GLU A 346 8.97 28.85 15.56
CA GLU A 346 9.12 29.35 16.93
C GLU A 346 10.54 29.15 17.45
N ASP A 347 11.15 27.99 17.17
CA ASP A 347 12.53 27.70 17.54
C ASP A 347 13.52 28.61 16.78
N GLN A 348 13.30 28.87 15.49
CA GLN A 348 14.11 29.83 14.71
C GLN A 348 13.92 31.29 15.16
N TYR A 349 12.69 31.71 15.48
CA TYR A 349 12.36 33.05 16.00
C TYR A 349 13.01 33.30 17.35
N ARG A 350 13.19 32.26 18.18
CA ARG A 350 13.97 32.35 19.43
C ARG A 350 15.46 32.56 19.18
N MET A 351 15.99 32.15 18.02
CA MET A 351 17.41 32.27 17.67
C MET A 351 17.75 33.54 16.87
N PHE A 352 16.81 34.10 16.09
CA PHE A 352 17.05 35.28 15.26
C PHE A 352 15.94 36.33 15.46
N VAL A 353 16.32 37.47 16.08
CA VAL A 353 15.41 38.58 16.38
C VAL A 353 15.05 39.35 15.11
N ASN A 354 13.80 39.23 14.63
CA ASN A 354 13.07 40.37 14.05
C ASN A 354 11.54 40.12 13.99
N PRO A 355 10.68 40.92 14.66
CA PRO A 355 9.25 40.61 14.83
C PRO A 355 8.31 41.01 13.67
N GLU A 356 8.81 41.63 12.59
CA GLU A 356 7.94 42.33 11.63
C GLU A 356 7.59 41.56 10.34
N GLN A 357 8.15 40.38 10.09
CA GLN A 357 7.78 39.55 8.92
C GLN A 357 6.66 38.56 9.24
N LYS A 358 5.48 39.11 9.56
CA LYS A 358 4.21 38.35 9.48
C LYS A 358 3.80 38.19 8.02
N SER A 359 4.52 37.37 7.26
CA SER A 359 4.03 36.88 5.97
C SER A 359 4.29 35.38 5.90
N HIS A 360 3.26 34.61 6.21
CA HIS A 360 3.17 33.25 5.72
C HIS A 360 2.65 33.31 4.28
N PRO A 361 3.43 32.78 3.33
CA PRO A 361 2.77 31.90 2.38
C PRO A 361 3.56 30.60 2.23
N PHE A 362 2.94 29.47 2.51
CA PHE A 362 3.50 28.18 2.15
C PHE A 362 3.70 28.12 0.63
N ASN A 363 4.87 27.68 0.18
CA ASN A 363 5.13 27.52 -1.24
C ASN A 363 4.58 26.16 -1.73
N TRP A 364 3.24 26.10 -1.91
CA TRP A 364 2.53 24.90 -2.33
C TRP A 364 3.05 24.28 -3.62
N TYR A 365 3.58 25.12 -4.53
CA TYR A 365 4.23 24.63 -5.75
C TYR A 365 5.47 23.79 -5.46
N VAL A 366 6.34 24.28 -4.58
CA VAL A 366 7.54 23.53 -4.18
C VAL A 366 7.12 22.24 -3.49
N LEU A 367 6.16 22.29 -2.57
CA LEU A 367 5.65 21.09 -1.91
C LEU A 367 5.12 20.05 -2.90
N TYR A 368 4.19 20.45 -3.79
CA TYR A 368 3.62 19.55 -4.80
C TYR A 368 4.72 18.88 -5.63
N LYS A 369 5.69 19.66 -6.13
CA LYS A 369 6.81 19.12 -6.91
C LYS A 369 7.62 18.10 -6.11
N GLN A 370 7.86 18.35 -4.83
CA GLN A 370 8.64 17.46 -3.99
C GLN A 370 7.88 16.18 -3.63
N LEU A 371 6.59 16.26 -3.35
CA LEU A 371 5.74 15.08 -3.17
C LEU A 371 5.74 14.21 -4.44
N CYS A 372 5.66 14.82 -5.62
CA CYS A 372 5.77 14.10 -6.90
C CYS A 372 7.12 13.39 -7.10
N LEU A 373 8.20 13.90 -6.51
CA LEU A 373 9.52 13.25 -6.55
C LEU A 373 9.67 12.20 -5.43
N ALA A 374 9.22 12.52 -4.22
CA ALA A 374 9.32 11.69 -3.04
C ALA A 374 8.54 10.39 -3.20
N LYS A 375 7.36 10.42 -3.85
CA LYS A 375 6.55 9.20 -4.09
C LYS A 375 7.28 8.09 -4.85
N GLY A 376 8.36 8.41 -5.57
CA GLY A 376 9.20 7.41 -6.25
C GLY A 376 10.52 7.08 -5.53
N LYS A 377 10.94 7.90 -4.57
CA LYS A 377 12.28 7.83 -3.94
C LYS A 377 12.25 7.40 -2.48
N VAL A 378 11.20 7.76 -1.74
CA VAL A 378 11.02 7.38 -0.34
C VAL A 378 10.27 6.07 -0.31
N LEU A 379 10.88 5.01 0.25
CA LEU A 379 10.37 3.64 0.16
C LEU A 379 8.96 3.50 0.73
N GLY A 380 8.73 3.96 1.97
CA GLY A 380 7.42 3.93 2.60
C GLY A 380 6.38 4.73 1.83
N LEU A 381 6.76 5.87 1.23
CA LEU A 381 5.83 6.70 0.46
C LEU A 381 5.46 6.07 -0.88
N ARG A 382 6.43 5.45 -1.55
CA ARG A 382 6.19 4.64 -2.74
C ARG A 382 5.25 3.49 -2.44
N ASN A 383 5.44 2.81 -1.31
CA ASN A 383 4.54 1.74 -0.88
C ASN A 383 3.14 2.26 -0.58
N ARG A 384 3.04 3.41 0.09
CA ARG A 384 1.77 4.06 0.39
C ARG A 384 0.97 4.37 -0.87
N VAL A 385 1.57 4.99 -1.88
CA VAL A 385 0.88 5.30 -3.15
C VAL A 385 0.35 4.03 -3.82
N ARG A 386 1.15 2.96 -3.84
CA ARG A 386 0.74 1.66 -4.37
C ARG A 386 -0.50 1.13 -3.63
N ILE A 387 -0.44 1.11 -2.30
CA ILE A 387 -1.52 0.56 -1.46
C ILE A 387 -2.77 1.44 -1.51
N TRP A 388 -2.60 2.76 -1.60
CA TRP A 388 -3.70 3.71 -1.75
C TRP A 388 -4.54 3.39 -2.98
N ASN A 389 -3.90 3.22 -4.15
CA ASN A 389 -4.61 2.88 -5.39
C ASN A 389 -5.39 1.57 -5.26
N VAL A 390 -4.80 0.56 -4.61
CA VAL A 390 -5.47 -0.72 -4.36
C VAL A 390 -6.66 -0.55 -3.41
N ALA A 391 -6.50 0.24 -2.35
CA ALA A 391 -7.58 0.53 -1.41
C ALA A 391 -8.75 1.30 -2.07
N GLU A 392 -8.47 2.23 -2.99
CA GLU A 392 -9.50 2.93 -3.78
C GLU A 392 -10.26 1.97 -4.66
N GLU A 393 -9.56 1.02 -5.30
CA GLU A 393 -10.20 -0.01 -6.11
C GLU A 393 -11.07 -0.96 -5.27
N ILE A 394 -10.59 -1.37 -4.09
CA ILE A 394 -11.37 -2.17 -3.13
C ILE A 394 -12.63 -1.41 -2.70
N ALA A 395 -12.49 -0.15 -2.26
CA ALA A 395 -13.62 0.67 -1.84
C ALA A 395 -14.63 0.89 -2.99
N GLY A 396 -14.16 1.17 -4.20
CA GLY A 396 -15.02 1.29 -5.38
C GLY A 396 -15.81 0.02 -5.69
N ARG A 397 -15.19 -1.17 -5.51
CA ARG A 397 -15.90 -2.46 -5.67
C ARG A 397 -16.89 -2.72 -4.55
N ILE A 398 -16.60 -2.30 -3.32
CA ILE A 398 -17.56 -2.37 -2.20
C ILE A 398 -18.77 -1.47 -2.50
N GLN A 399 -18.56 -0.24 -2.97
CA GLN A 399 -19.64 0.65 -3.38
C GLN A 399 -20.53 -0.01 -4.44
N GLN A 400 -19.94 -0.64 -5.46
CA GLN A 400 -20.70 -1.37 -6.49
C GLN A 400 -21.54 -2.51 -5.92
N LEU A 401 -21.02 -3.24 -4.92
CA LEU A 401 -21.79 -4.27 -4.24
C LEU A 401 -22.98 -3.67 -3.48
N ARG A 402 -22.75 -2.56 -2.76
CA ARG A 402 -23.80 -1.85 -2.00
C ARG A 402 -24.87 -1.25 -2.91
N ASP A 403 -24.48 -0.64 -4.03
CA ASP A 403 -25.40 -0.07 -5.02
C ASP A 403 -26.31 -1.14 -5.67
N GLY A 404 -25.85 -2.40 -5.68
CA GLY A 404 -26.60 -3.54 -6.19
C GLY A 404 -27.64 -4.11 -5.22
N VAL A 405 -27.64 -3.68 -3.96
CA VAL A 405 -28.59 -4.15 -2.94
C VAL A 405 -29.87 -3.30 -2.99
N SER A 406 -31.03 -3.95 -2.87
CA SER A 406 -32.32 -3.25 -2.84
C SER A 406 -32.43 -2.32 -1.64
N GLU A 407 -33.14 -1.20 -1.79
CA GLU A 407 -33.35 -0.24 -0.70
C GLU A 407 -34.02 -0.93 0.52
N GLY A 408 -33.31 -0.96 1.65
CA GLY A 408 -33.76 -1.59 2.90
C GLY A 408 -33.34 -3.05 3.12
N GLU A 409 -32.59 -3.66 2.19
CA GLU A 409 -31.93 -4.96 2.38
C GLU A 409 -30.47 -4.77 2.82
N ASP A 410 -29.98 -5.68 3.67
CA ASP A 410 -28.56 -5.72 4.05
C ASP A 410 -27.75 -6.56 3.06
N LEU A 411 -26.49 -6.17 2.85
CA LEU A 411 -25.57 -6.89 1.98
C LEU A 411 -25.32 -8.30 2.52
N THR A 412 -25.67 -9.32 1.73
CA THR A 412 -25.40 -10.72 2.10
C THR A 412 -23.91 -10.99 2.05
N LEU A 413 -23.40 -11.60 3.12
CA LEU A 413 -21.99 -11.98 3.22
C LEU A 413 -21.59 -12.94 2.10
N LEU A 414 -22.34 -14.02 1.93
CA LEU A 414 -22.10 -15.01 0.89
C LEU A 414 -22.73 -14.59 -0.45
N PRO A 415 -22.12 -14.98 -1.59
CA PRO A 415 -22.71 -14.76 -2.90
C PRO A 415 -24.04 -15.52 -3.04
N THR A 416 -25.05 -14.83 -3.55
CA THR A 416 -26.34 -15.40 -3.94
C THR A 416 -26.19 -16.29 -5.18
N GLU A 417 -27.10 -17.25 -5.37
CA GLU A 417 -27.07 -18.11 -6.57
C GLU A 417 -27.09 -17.31 -7.88
N LYS A 418 -27.79 -16.18 -7.92
CA LYS A 418 -27.78 -15.27 -9.07
C LYS A 418 -26.40 -14.68 -9.34
N GLU A 419 -25.66 -14.29 -8.30
CA GLU A 419 -24.29 -13.78 -8.42
C GLU A 419 -23.34 -14.87 -8.90
N LYS A 420 -23.53 -16.12 -8.45
CA LYS A 420 -22.76 -17.27 -8.93
C LYS A 420 -23.02 -17.56 -10.40
N GLU A 421 -24.29 -17.60 -10.82
CA GLU A 421 -24.69 -17.77 -12.23
C GLU A 421 -24.14 -16.65 -13.13
N ALA A 422 -24.05 -15.42 -12.61
CA ALA A 422 -23.45 -14.28 -13.31
C ALA A 422 -21.91 -14.30 -13.34
N GLY A 423 -21.26 -15.27 -12.67
CA GLY A 423 -19.80 -15.39 -12.62
C GLY A 423 -19.11 -14.34 -11.74
N LEU A 424 -19.83 -13.78 -10.76
CA LEU A 424 -19.29 -12.82 -9.78
C LEU A 424 -18.53 -13.50 -8.64
N GLU A 425 -18.78 -14.78 -8.40
CA GLU A 425 -17.95 -15.62 -7.51
C GLU A 425 -16.72 -16.11 -8.28
N GLN A 426 -15.57 -15.49 -8.00
CA GLN A 426 -14.27 -15.82 -8.57
C GLN A 426 -13.24 -16.11 -7.47
N CYS A 427 -13.73 -16.37 -6.25
CA CYS A 427 -12.91 -16.64 -5.10
C CYS A 427 -12.15 -17.96 -5.26
N GLY A 428 -10.84 -17.96 -4.96
CA GLY A 428 -10.05 -19.19 -4.99
C GLY A 428 -8.54 -18.98 -4.84
N TYR A 429 -7.80 -20.08 -5.01
CA TYR A 429 -6.33 -20.08 -4.91
C TYR A 429 -5.66 -19.09 -5.88
N SER A 430 -6.17 -19.01 -7.10
CA SER A 430 -5.72 -18.05 -8.11
C SER A 430 -6.88 -17.59 -8.99
N CYS A 431 -6.83 -16.33 -9.44
CA CYS A 431 -7.78 -15.80 -10.40
C CYS A 431 -7.28 -15.98 -11.85
N LEU A 432 -8.15 -15.72 -12.83
CA LEU A 432 -7.84 -15.78 -14.28
C LEU A 432 -6.63 -14.96 -14.73
N LYS A 433 -6.27 -13.92 -13.97
CA LYS A 433 -5.09 -13.07 -14.21
C LYS A 433 -3.82 -13.69 -13.63
N CYS A 434 -3.93 -14.42 -12.53
CA CYS A 434 -2.80 -15.07 -11.86
C CYS A 434 -2.46 -16.41 -12.52
N ASP A 435 -3.46 -17.19 -12.91
CA ASP A 435 -3.28 -18.41 -13.69
C ASP A 435 -4.07 -18.34 -15.00
N SER A 436 -3.34 -18.18 -16.11
CA SER A 436 -3.92 -18.17 -17.44
C SER A 436 -4.53 -19.51 -17.86
N LYS A 437 -4.17 -20.62 -17.19
CA LYS A 437 -4.73 -21.95 -17.46
C LYS A 437 -6.17 -22.10 -16.93
N LEU A 438 -6.60 -21.22 -16.03
CA LEU A 438 -7.99 -21.14 -15.56
C LEU A 438 -8.93 -20.44 -16.55
N ARG A 439 -8.41 -19.87 -17.66
CA ARG A 439 -9.28 -19.34 -18.71
C ARG A 439 -10.14 -20.48 -19.27
N PRO A 440 -11.49 -20.37 -19.26
CA PRO A 440 -12.30 -21.34 -19.98
C PRO A 440 -11.80 -21.35 -21.42
N LEU A 441 -11.45 -22.54 -21.92
CA LEU A 441 -11.15 -22.75 -23.32
C LEU A 441 -12.31 -22.13 -24.09
N ARG A 442 -12.07 -21.00 -24.77
CA ARG A 442 -13.01 -20.54 -25.79
C ARG A 442 -13.14 -21.73 -26.72
N MET A 443 -14.32 -22.33 -26.77
CA MET A 443 -14.69 -23.20 -27.87
C MET A 443 -14.57 -22.32 -29.12
N SER A 444 -13.42 -22.37 -29.76
CA SER A 444 -13.24 -21.85 -31.10
C SER A 444 -14.28 -22.58 -31.93
N SER A 445 -15.23 -21.81 -32.46
CA SER A 445 -16.13 -22.21 -33.52
C SER A 445 -15.41 -23.17 -34.45
N VAL A 446 -15.97 -24.37 -34.59
CA VAL A 446 -15.56 -25.40 -35.54
C VAL A 446 -15.48 -24.73 -36.92
N GLU A 447 -14.28 -24.39 -37.35
CA GLU A 447 -14.03 -24.06 -38.75
C GLU A 447 -14.12 -25.36 -39.52
N TYR A 448 -15.19 -25.45 -40.31
CA TYR A 448 -15.38 -26.45 -41.36
C TYR A 448 -14.15 -26.43 -42.28
N PHE A 449 -13.33 -27.48 -42.23
CA PHE A 449 -12.37 -27.76 -43.29
C PHE A 449 -13.14 -28.33 -44.49
N PRO A 450 -13.05 -27.74 -45.70
CA PRO A 450 -13.55 -28.40 -46.89
C PRO A 450 -12.61 -29.54 -47.26
N GLU A 451 -13.22 -30.69 -47.54
CA GLU A 451 -12.59 -31.87 -48.12
C GLU A 451 -11.77 -31.48 -49.36
N LEU A 452 -10.54 -31.98 -49.43
CA LEU A 452 -9.79 -32.09 -50.68
C LEU A 452 -9.36 -33.55 -50.83
N ASP A 453 -9.99 -34.17 -51.82
CA ASP A 453 -9.69 -35.49 -52.39
C ASP A 453 -8.20 -35.68 -52.66
N PHE A 454 -7.68 -36.85 -52.27
CA PHE A 454 -6.87 -37.73 -53.13
C PHE A 454 -6.99 -39.19 -52.68
#